data_AF-A0A151CFW4-F1
#
_entry.id   AF-A0A151CFW4-F1
#
_cell.length_a   1.000
_cell.length_b   1.000
_cell.length_c   1.000
_cell.angle_alpha   90.00
_cell.angle_beta   90.00
_cell.angle_gamma   90.00
#
_symmetry.space_group_name_H-M   'P 1'
#
loop_
_entity.id
_entity.type
_entity.pdbx_description
1 polymer ?
#
loop_
_entity_poly.entity_id
_entity_poly.type
_entity_poly.pdbx_seq_one_letter_code
_entity_poly.pdbx_strand_id
1 'polypeptide(L)'
;MRKVFDELTTVFRKHGGILTEEQYRDVAMKHTTLLEDSDTIFILLQASGYPIEQDENGLYRLKTFFTPYQEQRYCVIDIETNGSKPGTSQVIEIGAVMVEKGEIVDRMETFVECAFLPEYITKITGIEPTDLIGAPTRRAALTQLRQFMGDAVFVAHNADFDYSFLTASFDRFGLGGIGNPKLCTIDLARRTFESERYGLAYLIDFLGIETATHHRAYSDAVCAAKVMEKSFENLPEYVKTTDDLLQFAKSSKKARRIRNEGAL
;
A
#
# COMPACT_ATOMS: atom_id res chain seq x y z
N MET A 1 6.45 5.22 -15.58
CA MET A 1 6.36 5.42 -14.11
C MET A 1 6.79 4.21 -13.26
N ARG A 2 6.17 3.01 -13.33
CA ARG A 2 6.55 1.87 -12.44
C ARG A 2 8.06 1.59 -12.37
N LYS A 3 8.72 1.46 -13.53
CA LYS A 3 10.17 1.24 -13.61
C LYS A 3 10.99 2.35 -12.95
N VAL A 4 10.52 3.60 -13.06
CA VAL A 4 11.15 4.77 -12.43
C VAL A 4 11.04 4.65 -10.90
N PHE A 5 9.88 4.28 -10.36
CA PHE A 5 9.71 4.06 -8.91
C PHE A 5 10.67 3.00 -8.37
N ASP A 6 10.76 1.86 -9.06
CA ASP A 6 11.59 0.73 -8.61
C ASP A 6 13.09 1.05 -8.69
N GLU A 7 13.52 1.69 -9.79
CA GLU A 7 14.93 2.08 -9.96
C GLU A 7 15.32 3.19 -8.99
N LEU A 8 14.52 4.26 -8.86
CA LEU A 8 14.77 5.33 -7.88
C LEU A 8 14.88 4.76 -6.47
N THR A 9 13.94 3.91 -6.06
CA THR A 9 13.98 3.30 -4.72
C THR A 9 15.27 2.51 -4.48
N THR A 10 15.74 1.79 -5.51
CA THR A 10 17.00 1.05 -5.44
C THR A 10 18.19 2.00 -5.33
N VAL A 11 18.22 3.07 -6.13
CA VAL A 11 19.33 4.04 -6.15
C VAL A 11 19.36 4.85 -4.86
N PHE A 12 18.21 5.29 -4.33
CA PHE A 12 18.10 5.95 -3.03
C PHE A 12 18.68 5.09 -1.92
N ARG A 13 18.27 3.81 -1.82
CA ARG A 13 18.81 2.89 -0.79
C ARG A 13 20.31 2.72 -0.88
N LYS A 14 20.87 2.68 -2.10
CA LYS A 14 22.33 2.60 -2.32
C LYS A 14 23.07 3.84 -1.83
N HIS A 15 22.42 5.01 -1.82
CA HIS A 15 23.00 6.29 -1.43
C HIS A 15 22.45 6.82 -0.11
N GLY A 16 22.00 5.93 0.79
CA GLY A 16 21.57 6.32 2.13
C GLY A 16 20.32 7.21 2.14
N GLY A 17 19.43 7.04 1.17
CA GLY A 17 18.16 7.78 1.07
C GLY A 17 18.27 9.15 0.41
N ILE A 18 19.46 9.57 -0.03
CA ILE A 18 19.70 10.90 -0.62
C ILE A 18 20.28 10.76 -2.04
N LEU A 19 19.83 11.61 -2.97
CA LEU A 19 20.42 11.74 -4.31
C LEU A 19 20.72 13.20 -4.63
N THR A 20 21.81 13.42 -5.38
CA THR A 20 22.07 14.70 -6.04
C THR A 20 21.10 14.91 -7.20
N GLU A 21 21.00 16.13 -7.70
CA GLU A 21 20.19 16.44 -8.89
C GLU A 21 20.61 15.61 -10.12
N GLU A 22 21.92 15.47 -10.34
CA GLU A 22 22.47 14.65 -11.44
C GLU A 22 22.05 13.18 -11.29
N GLN A 23 22.19 12.60 -10.11
CA GLN A 23 21.80 11.20 -9.85
C GLN A 23 20.29 10.98 -10.01
N TYR A 24 19.47 11.91 -9.53
CA TYR A 24 18.02 11.84 -9.72
C TYR A 24 17.68 11.91 -11.20
N ARG A 25 18.22 12.90 -11.91
CA ARG A 25 17.96 13.13 -13.34
C ARG A 25 18.34 11.93 -14.19
N ASP A 26 19.49 11.33 -13.94
CA ASP A 26 19.97 10.13 -14.64
C ASP A 26 18.97 8.97 -14.56
N VAL A 27 18.38 8.76 -13.38
CA VAL A 27 17.39 7.69 -13.18
C VAL A 27 16.03 8.07 -13.74
N ALA A 28 15.57 9.30 -13.46
CA ALA A 28 14.26 9.80 -13.88
C ALA A 28 14.13 9.78 -15.40
N MET A 29 15.15 10.28 -16.12
CA MET A 29 15.13 10.41 -17.58
C MET A 29 15.35 9.09 -18.33
N LYS A 30 15.82 8.03 -17.67
CA LYS A 30 16.15 6.75 -18.31
C LYS A 30 14.94 6.01 -18.89
N HIS A 31 13.75 6.24 -18.33
CA HIS A 31 12.51 5.55 -18.72
C HIS A 31 11.43 6.49 -19.24
N THR A 32 11.75 7.76 -19.49
CA THR A 32 10.80 8.73 -20.03
C THR A 32 10.95 8.93 -21.52
N THR A 33 9.88 9.45 -22.13
CA THR A 33 9.89 9.85 -23.54
C THR A 33 10.41 11.28 -23.64
N LEU A 34 10.73 11.73 -24.87
CA LEU A 34 11.29 13.06 -25.18
C LEU A 34 10.49 14.28 -24.68
N LEU A 35 9.30 14.08 -24.10
CA LEU A 35 8.31 15.12 -23.80
C LEU A 35 8.21 15.50 -22.31
N GLU A 36 8.89 14.78 -21.40
CA GLU A 36 8.85 15.04 -19.96
C GLU A 36 10.24 15.41 -19.44
N ASP A 37 10.37 16.59 -18.81
CA ASP A 37 11.58 16.97 -18.09
C ASP A 37 11.60 16.37 -16.66
N SER A 38 12.75 16.47 -16.00
CA SER A 38 12.96 15.90 -14.66
C SER A 38 12.02 16.47 -13.60
N ASP A 39 11.60 17.73 -13.75
CA ASP A 39 10.75 18.45 -12.81
C ASP A 39 9.30 17.99 -12.94
N THR A 40 8.84 17.79 -14.18
CA THR A 40 7.56 17.17 -14.48
C THR A 40 7.50 15.76 -13.90
N ILE A 41 8.55 14.96 -14.06
CA ILE A 41 8.63 13.61 -13.48
C ILE A 41 8.56 13.67 -11.95
N PHE A 42 9.22 14.66 -11.33
CA PHE A 42 9.20 14.84 -9.87
C PHE A 42 7.77 15.09 -9.37
N ILE A 43 7.03 15.98 -10.03
CA ILE A 43 5.63 16.25 -9.69
C ILE A 43 4.76 15.00 -9.91
N LEU A 44 4.96 14.27 -11.01
CA LEU A 44 4.23 13.04 -11.31
C LEU A 44 4.53 11.93 -10.29
N LEU A 45 5.76 11.84 -9.79
CA LEU A 45 6.17 10.94 -8.71
C LEU A 45 5.36 11.25 -7.44
N GLN A 46 5.37 12.52 -7.00
CA GLN A 46 4.64 12.95 -5.81
C GLN A 46 3.12 12.75 -5.96
N ALA A 47 2.55 13.13 -7.10
CA ALA A 47 1.13 12.94 -7.39
C ALA A 47 0.71 11.45 -7.42
N SER A 48 1.65 10.56 -7.74
CA SER A 48 1.44 9.10 -7.71
C SER A 48 1.58 8.51 -6.29
N GLY A 49 1.93 9.32 -5.29
CA GLY A 49 2.19 8.89 -3.91
C GLY A 49 3.60 8.36 -3.66
N TYR A 50 4.54 8.59 -4.59
CA TYR A 50 5.95 8.25 -4.35
C TYR A 50 6.54 9.22 -3.32
N PRO A 51 7.13 8.74 -2.20
CA PRO A 51 7.48 9.59 -1.06
C PRO A 51 8.84 10.26 -1.26
N ILE A 52 8.96 11.02 -2.35
CA ILE A 52 10.13 11.82 -2.70
C ILE A 52 9.91 13.28 -2.30
N GLU A 53 10.95 13.88 -1.74
CA GLU A 53 11.00 15.30 -1.43
C GLU A 53 12.34 15.88 -1.89
N GLN A 54 12.40 17.20 -1.98
CA GLN A 54 13.62 17.95 -2.24
C GLN A 54 13.88 18.86 -1.04
N ASP A 55 15.11 18.85 -0.52
CA ASP A 55 15.49 19.74 0.58
C ASP A 55 15.95 21.12 0.08
N GLU A 56 16.21 22.04 1.02
CA GLU A 56 16.60 23.43 0.73
C GLU A 56 17.91 23.55 -0.08
N ASN A 57 18.75 22.50 -0.09
CA ASN A 57 19.99 22.47 -0.83
C ASN A 57 19.83 21.82 -2.23
N GLY A 58 18.60 21.48 -2.62
CA GLY A 58 18.30 20.85 -3.89
C GLY A 58 18.54 19.34 -3.94
N LEU A 59 18.84 18.70 -2.80
CA LEU A 59 19.03 17.25 -2.73
C LEU A 59 17.69 16.54 -2.65
N TYR A 60 17.57 15.43 -3.38
CA TYR A 60 16.37 14.60 -3.38
C TYR A 60 16.46 13.58 -2.25
N ARG A 61 15.36 13.33 -1.57
CA ARG A 61 15.27 12.41 -0.43
C ARG A 61 14.11 11.44 -0.59
N LEU A 62 14.34 10.19 -0.18
CA LEU A 62 13.28 9.20 0.01
C LEU A 62 12.80 9.27 1.46
N LYS A 63 11.62 9.84 1.71
CA LYS A 63 11.11 10.10 3.08
C LYS A 63 11.11 8.86 3.97
N THR A 64 10.78 7.70 3.43
CA THR A 64 10.72 6.44 4.19
C THR A 64 12.05 6.03 4.80
N PHE A 65 13.17 6.50 4.24
CA PHE A 65 14.51 6.21 4.74
C PHE A 65 14.83 7.00 6.03
N PHE A 66 14.14 8.12 6.26
CA PHE A 66 14.36 9.00 7.41
C PHE A 66 13.20 9.03 8.39
N THR A 67 12.04 8.51 7.99
CA THR A 67 10.82 8.50 8.83
C THR A 67 10.83 7.26 9.72
N PRO A 68 10.85 7.41 11.07
CA PRO A 68 10.64 6.29 11.97
C PRO A 68 9.34 5.55 11.63
N TYR A 69 9.34 4.21 11.65
CA TYR A 69 8.15 3.47 11.21
C TYR A 69 6.91 3.79 12.07
N GLN A 70 7.08 4.13 13.34
CA GLN A 70 5.98 4.52 14.23
C GLN A 70 5.37 5.88 13.85
N GLU A 71 6.13 6.77 13.22
CA GLU A 71 5.67 8.11 12.81
C GLU A 71 5.12 8.13 11.39
N GLN A 72 5.28 7.04 10.66
CA GLN A 72 4.82 6.92 9.29
C GLN A 72 3.29 6.81 9.23
N ARG A 73 2.72 7.44 8.20
CA ARG A 73 1.32 7.26 7.82
C ARG A 73 1.16 5.99 6.98
N TYR A 74 0.20 5.16 7.36
CA TYR A 74 -0.17 3.92 6.67
C TYR A 74 -1.62 4.02 6.21
N CYS A 75 -1.86 3.87 4.91
CA CYS A 75 -3.20 3.73 4.36
C CYS A 75 -3.50 2.24 4.21
N VAL A 76 -4.24 1.69 5.17
CA VAL A 76 -4.66 0.29 5.16
C VAL A 76 -5.94 0.19 4.36
N ILE A 77 -5.91 -0.59 3.28
CA ILE A 77 -6.97 -0.68 2.29
C ILE A 77 -7.40 -2.14 2.17
N ASP A 78 -8.70 -2.32 2.00
CA ASP A 78 -9.32 -3.54 1.51
C ASP A 78 -10.37 -3.14 0.45
N ILE A 79 -10.55 -3.99 -0.56
CA ILE A 79 -11.52 -3.77 -1.63
C ILE A 79 -12.36 -5.02 -1.88
N GLU A 80 -13.63 -4.78 -2.21
CA GLU A 80 -14.47 -5.81 -2.82
C GLU A 80 -14.57 -5.61 -4.32
N THR A 81 -14.67 -6.70 -5.07
CA THR A 81 -14.70 -6.67 -6.53
C THR A 81 -15.83 -7.51 -7.10
N ASN A 82 -16.29 -7.19 -8.32
CA ASN A 82 -17.30 -8.01 -9.00
C ASN A 82 -16.72 -9.27 -9.71
N GLY A 83 -15.53 -9.71 -9.30
CA GLY A 83 -14.83 -10.87 -9.83
C GLY A 83 -13.32 -10.81 -9.61
N SER A 84 -12.60 -11.87 -9.97
CA SER A 84 -11.22 -12.09 -9.51
C SER A 84 -10.11 -11.56 -10.42
N LYS A 85 -10.44 -10.88 -11.54
CA LYS A 85 -9.44 -10.46 -12.55
C LYS A 85 -9.39 -8.92 -12.71
N PRO A 86 -8.30 -8.23 -12.33
CA PRO A 86 -8.15 -6.76 -12.45
C PRO A 86 -8.45 -6.15 -13.83
N GLY A 87 -8.20 -6.89 -14.91
CA GLY A 87 -8.40 -6.40 -16.28
C GLY A 87 -9.85 -6.43 -16.77
N THR A 88 -10.68 -7.30 -16.20
CA THR A 88 -12.05 -7.57 -16.66
C THR A 88 -13.12 -7.35 -15.58
N SER A 89 -12.72 -7.38 -14.32
CA SER A 89 -13.55 -7.07 -13.16
C SER A 89 -13.24 -5.66 -12.66
N GLN A 90 -14.05 -5.17 -11.73
CA GLN A 90 -13.92 -3.84 -11.14
C GLN A 90 -14.14 -3.87 -9.64
N VAL A 91 -13.64 -2.84 -8.98
CA VAL A 91 -13.93 -2.52 -7.58
C VAL A 91 -15.40 -2.14 -7.42
N ILE A 92 -16.05 -2.66 -6.38
CA ILE A 92 -17.44 -2.39 -6.00
C ILE A 92 -17.59 -1.86 -4.58
N GLU A 93 -16.58 -2.01 -3.73
CA GLU A 93 -16.49 -1.39 -2.40
C GLU A 93 -15.03 -1.05 -2.11
N ILE A 94 -14.80 0.06 -1.41
CA ILE A 94 -13.49 0.47 -0.91
C ILE A 94 -13.64 0.74 0.58
N GLY A 95 -12.84 0.04 1.38
CA GLY A 95 -12.61 0.35 2.77
C GLY A 95 -11.17 0.78 2.98
N ALA A 96 -10.95 1.93 3.61
CA ALA A 96 -9.61 2.38 3.95
C ALA A 96 -9.58 3.07 5.31
N VAL A 97 -8.49 2.87 6.04
CA VAL A 97 -8.18 3.60 7.26
C VAL A 97 -6.78 4.19 7.17
N MET A 98 -6.65 5.43 7.63
CA MET A 98 -5.37 6.08 7.79
C MET A 98 -4.89 5.84 9.22
N VAL A 99 -3.75 5.18 9.36
CA VAL A 99 -3.10 4.95 10.64
C VAL A 99 -1.89 5.88 10.75
N GLU A 100 -1.79 6.60 11.85
CA GLU A 100 -0.67 7.47 12.18
C GLU A 100 -0.37 7.35 13.68
N LYS A 101 0.90 7.14 14.04
CA LYS A 101 1.33 6.97 15.45
C LYS A 101 0.57 5.86 16.20
N GLY A 102 0.21 4.80 15.48
CA GLY A 102 -0.52 3.65 16.02
C GLY A 102 -2.03 3.83 16.11
N GLU A 103 -2.56 5.02 15.79
CA GLU A 103 -3.98 5.33 15.91
C GLU A 103 -4.64 5.47 14.53
N ILE A 104 -5.91 5.08 14.41
CA ILE A 104 -6.71 5.39 13.23
C ILE A 104 -7.14 6.86 13.30
N VAL A 105 -6.62 7.69 12.41
CA VAL A 105 -6.85 9.14 12.40
C VAL A 105 -7.86 9.59 11.34
N ASP A 106 -8.12 8.75 10.33
CA ASP A 106 -9.09 9.01 9.28
C ASP A 106 -9.61 7.71 8.66
N ARG A 107 -10.77 7.77 8.00
CA ARG A 107 -11.38 6.62 7.33
C ARG A 107 -12.12 6.99 6.05
N MET A 108 -12.16 6.05 5.13
CA MET A 108 -12.95 6.09 3.91
C MET A 108 -13.71 4.79 3.74
N GLU A 109 -15.01 4.87 3.53
CA GLU A 109 -15.87 3.73 3.21
C GLU A 109 -16.82 4.16 2.10
N THR A 110 -16.81 3.46 0.97
CA THR A 110 -17.71 3.76 -0.13
C THR A 110 -17.99 2.53 -0.97
N PHE A 111 -19.24 2.38 -1.38
CA PHE A 111 -19.57 1.56 -2.55
C PHE A 111 -19.09 2.23 -3.84
N VAL A 112 -19.04 1.45 -4.91
CA VAL A 112 -18.67 1.91 -6.24
C VAL A 112 -19.69 1.38 -7.23
N GLU A 113 -20.18 2.25 -8.12
CA GLU A 113 -21.21 1.89 -9.09
C GLU A 113 -20.82 0.64 -9.89
N CYS A 114 -21.79 -0.27 -10.09
CA CYS A 114 -21.57 -1.50 -10.84
C CYS A 114 -22.73 -1.81 -11.76
N ALA A 115 -22.45 -1.95 -13.05
CA ALA A 115 -23.47 -2.28 -14.04
C ALA A 115 -23.97 -3.73 -13.92
N PHE A 116 -23.13 -4.64 -13.45
CA PHE A 116 -23.48 -6.04 -13.28
C PHE A 116 -22.73 -6.66 -12.09
N LEU A 117 -23.48 -7.14 -11.11
CA LEU A 117 -22.98 -7.86 -9.95
C LEU A 117 -23.38 -9.35 -10.07
N PRO A 118 -22.43 -10.28 -10.25
CA PRO A 118 -22.73 -11.69 -10.27
C PRO A 118 -23.27 -12.17 -8.91
N GLU A 119 -24.26 -13.06 -8.92
CA GLU A 119 -24.88 -13.59 -7.68
C GLU A 119 -23.88 -14.26 -6.73
N TYR A 120 -22.84 -14.90 -7.28
CA TYR A 120 -21.80 -15.52 -6.46
C TYR A 120 -20.95 -14.49 -5.68
N ILE A 121 -20.84 -13.25 -6.17
CA ILE A 121 -20.16 -12.16 -5.45
C ILE A 121 -21.02 -11.72 -4.28
N THR A 122 -22.33 -11.49 -4.49
CA THR A 122 -23.27 -11.20 -3.41
C THR A 122 -23.23 -12.24 -2.28
N LYS A 123 -23.07 -13.53 -2.62
CA LYS A 123 -22.93 -14.60 -1.63
C LYS A 123 -21.63 -14.53 -0.81
N ILE A 124 -20.57 -13.95 -1.35
CA ILE A 124 -19.25 -13.83 -0.71
C ILE A 124 -19.18 -12.55 0.11
N THR A 125 -19.58 -11.42 -0.47
CA THR A 125 -19.37 -10.08 0.09
C THR A 125 -20.60 -9.55 0.82
N GLY A 126 -21.77 -10.15 0.62
CA GLY A 126 -23.04 -9.64 1.13
C GLY A 126 -23.55 -8.40 0.40
N ILE A 127 -22.83 -7.88 -0.60
CA ILE A 127 -23.22 -6.70 -1.37
C ILE A 127 -24.34 -7.08 -2.33
N GLU A 128 -25.46 -6.39 -2.25
CA GLU A 128 -26.59 -6.54 -3.15
C GLU A 128 -26.56 -5.48 -4.27
N PRO A 129 -27.18 -5.74 -5.43
CA PRO A 129 -27.27 -4.74 -6.50
C PRO A 129 -27.90 -3.41 -6.04
N THR A 130 -28.78 -3.44 -5.04
CA THR A 130 -29.43 -2.29 -4.43
C THR A 130 -28.46 -1.38 -3.67
N ASP A 131 -27.42 -1.94 -3.05
CA ASP A 131 -26.36 -1.17 -2.35
C ASP A 131 -25.56 -0.29 -3.32
N LEU A 132 -25.51 -0.68 -4.58
CA LEU A 132 -24.72 -0.02 -5.62
C LEU A 132 -25.52 1.05 -6.39
N ILE A 133 -26.83 1.18 -6.12
CA ILE A 133 -27.68 2.20 -6.73
C ILE A 133 -27.32 3.57 -6.16
N GLY A 134 -26.91 4.50 -7.03
CA GLY A 134 -26.52 5.85 -6.62
C GLY A 134 -25.14 5.92 -5.96
N ALA A 135 -24.41 4.80 -5.89
CA ALA A 135 -23.01 4.79 -5.47
C ALA A 135 -22.15 5.67 -6.39
N PRO A 136 -21.05 6.25 -5.89
CA PRO A 136 -20.14 7.04 -6.70
C PRO A 136 -19.64 6.31 -7.94
N THR A 137 -19.39 7.06 -9.02
CA THR A 137 -18.74 6.50 -10.20
C THR A 137 -17.37 5.94 -9.85
N ARG A 138 -16.90 4.92 -10.60
CA ARG A 138 -15.55 4.36 -10.41
C ARG A 138 -14.48 5.43 -10.39
N ARG A 139 -14.52 6.37 -11.33
CA ARG A 139 -13.56 7.47 -11.40
C ARG A 139 -13.62 8.34 -10.14
N ALA A 140 -14.82 8.68 -9.66
CA ALA A 140 -14.99 9.50 -8.47
C ALA A 140 -14.46 8.79 -7.22
N ALA A 141 -14.84 7.54 -6.98
CA ALA A 141 -14.37 6.76 -5.83
C ALA A 141 -12.85 6.57 -5.84
N LEU A 142 -12.27 6.24 -6.99
CA LEU A 142 -10.81 6.07 -7.14
C LEU A 142 -10.04 7.37 -7.00
N THR A 143 -10.62 8.50 -7.44
CA THR A 143 -10.01 9.83 -7.24
C THR A 143 -9.99 10.19 -5.76
N GLN A 144 -11.08 9.92 -5.03
CA GLN A 144 -11.13 10.10 -3.59
C GLN A 144 -10.10 9.22 -2.87
N LEU A 145 -10.01 7.93 -3.24
CA LEU A 145 -9.01 7.03 -2.67
C LEU A 145 -7.58 7.51 -2.93
N ARG A 146 -7.27 7.98 -4.15
CA ARG A 146 -5.95 8.55 -4.49
C ARG A 146 -5.60 9.72 -3.57
N GLN A 147 -6.54 10.63 -3.34
CA GLN A 147 -6.36 11.78 -2.47
C GLN A 147 -6.20 11.35 -1.00
N PHE A 148 -7.02 10.41 -0.55
CA PHE A 148 -6.96 9.85 0.80
C PHE A 148 -5.60 9.18 1.09
N MET A 149 -5.09 8.41 0.13
CA MET A 149 -3.79 7.73 0.24
C MET A 149 -2.61 8.70 0.36
N GLY A 150 -2.60 9.80 -0.41
CA GLY A 150 -1.45 10.71 -0.47
C GLY A 150 -0.14 9.96 -0.74
N ASP A 151 0.88 10.22 0.08
CA ASP A 151 2.18 9.53 0.10
C ASP A 151 2.29 8.46 1.21
N ALA A 152 1.18 8.10 1.87
CA ALA A 152 1.16 7.08 2.91
C ALA A 152 1.59 5.71 2.35
N VAL A 153 2.12 4.85 3.21
CA VAL A 153 2.42 3.46 2.84
C VAL A 153 1.12 2.75 2.52
N PHE A 154 1.02 2.18 1.32
CA PHE A 154 -0.07 1.29 0.94
C PHE A 154 0.04 -0.02 1.73
N VAL A 155 -0.98 -0.33 2.52
CA VAL A 155 -1.05 -1.56 3.30
C VAL A 155 -2.31 -2.32 2.94
N ALA A 156 -2.20 -3.63 2.77
CA ALA A 156 -3.36 -4.50 2.58
C ALA A 156 -3.04 -5.93 3.06
N HIS A 157 -4.08 -6.72 3.31
CA HIS A 157 -3.95 -8.13 3.63
C HIS A 157 -3.99 -8.96 2.34
N ASN A 158 -2.91 -9.69 2.04
CA ASN A 158 -2.67 -10.21 0.68
C ASN A 158 -2.56 -9.08 -0.38
N ALA A 159 -1.72 -8.09 -0.08
CA ALA A 159 -1.68 -6.81 -0.79
C ALA A 159 -1.53 -6.88 -2.31
N ASP A 160 -1.01 -7.97 -2.89
CA ASP A 160 -0.91 -8.12 -4.35
C ASP A 160 -2.28 -8.09 -5.03
N PHE A 161 -3.34 -8.61 -4.37
CA PHE A 161 -4.70 -8.58 -4.91
C PHE A 161 -5.19 -7.14 -5.08
N ASP A 162 -5.32 -6.40 -3.98
CA ASP A 162 -5.82 -5.03 -3.94
C ASP A 162 -4.97 -4.11 -4.81
N TYR A 163 -3.64 -4.24 -4.69
CA TYR A 163 -2.69 -3.43 -5.43
C TYR A 163 -2.83 -3.63 -6.95
N SER A 164 -3.06 -4.86 -7.41
CA SER A 164 -3.22 -5.14 -8.83
C SER A 164 -4.53 -4.59 -9.39
N PHE A 165 -5.63 -4.71 -8.64
CA PHE A 165 -6.93 -4.14 -8.98
C PHE A 165 -6.91 -2.61 -9.03
N LEU A 166 -6.32 -1.98 -8.02
CA LEU A 166 -6.21 -0.53 -7.95
C LEU A 166 -5.24 0.01 -8.99
N THR A 167 -4.13 -0.68 -9.28
CA THR A 167 -3.23 -0.30 -10.39
C THR A 167 -3.98 -0.31 -11.72
N ALA A 168 -4.67 -1.41 -12.06
CA ALA A 168 -5.43 -1.51 -13.30
C ALA A 168 -6.55 -0.46 -13.39
N SER A 169 -7.19 -0.16 -12.25
CA SER A 169 -8.26 0.83 -12.17
C SER A 169 -7.75 2.26 -12.32
N PHE A 170 -6.66 2.62 -11.63
CA PHE A 170 -6.05 3.95 -11.76
C PHE A 170 -5.50 4.19 -13.16
N ASP A 171 -4.85 3.20 -13.78
CA ASP A 171 -4.40 3.30 -15.17
C ASP A 171 -5.57 3.52 -16.13
N ARG A 172 -6.68 2.80 -15.96
CA ARG A 172 -7.90 2.94 -16.79
C ARG A 172 -8.51 4.34 -16.73
N PHE A 173 -8.42 5.02 -15.60
CA PHE A 173 -9.01 6.35 -15.40
C PHE A 173 -7.99 7.50 -15.47
N GLY A 174 -6.73 7.22 -15.81
CA GLY A 174 -5.68 8.23 -15.92
C GLY A 174 -5.29 8.85 -14.57
N LEU A 175 -5.35 8.09 -13.47
CA LEU A 175 -5.02 8.53 -12.11
C LEU A 175 -3.56 8.21 -11.70
N GLY A 176 -2.71 7.92 -12.69
CA GLY A 176 -1.31 7.56 -12.51
C GLY A 176 -1.10 6.19 -11.83
N GLY A 177 0.14 5.71 -11.83
CA GLY A 177 0.51 4.48 -11.14
C GLY A 177 0.48 4.65 -9.61
N ILE A 178 0.49 3.55 -8.86
CA ILE A 178 0.65 3.59 -7.39
C ILE A 178 2.14 3.69 -7.07
N GLY A 179 2.63 4.90 -6.78
CA GLY A 179 4.00 5.17 -6.33
C GLY A 179 4.21 4.91 -4.84
N ASN A 180 3.13 4.76 -4.08
CA ASN A 180 3.18 4.47 -2.64
C ASN A 180 4.01 3.20 -2.35
N PRO A 181 4.84 3.21 -1.29
CA PRO A 181 5.48 2.01 -0.81
C PRO A 181 4.44 0.97 -0.41
N LYS A 182 4.68 -0.30 -0.73
CA LYS A 182 3.75 -1.40 -0.48
C LYS A 182 4.20 -2.28 0.69
N LEU A 183 3.30 -2.50 1.64
CA LEU A 183 3.44 -3.44 2.77
C LEU A 183 2.28 -4.44 2.76
N CYS A 184 2.60 -5.74 2.87
CA CYS A 184 1.61 -6.81 2.98
C CYS A 184 1.56 -7.29 4.43
N THR A 185 0.39 -7.29 5.06
CA THR A 185 0.26 -7.72 6.47
C THR A 185 0.51 -9.22 6.66
N ILE A 186 0.28 -10.05 5.63
CA ILE A 186 0.66 -11.47 5.64
C ILE A 186 2.18 -11.64 5.73
N ASP A 187 2.91 -10.91 4.88
CA ASP A 187 4.38 -11.01 4.84
C ASP A 187 4.99 -10.51 6.14
N LEU A 188 4.45 -9.42 6.67
CA LEU A 188 4.84 -8.89 7.97
C LEU A 188 4.51 -9.88 9.10
N ALA A 189 3.29 -10.41 9.17
CA ALA A 189 2.87 -11.37 10.19
C ALA A 189 3.77 -12.61 10.23
N ARG A 190 4.06 -13.21 9.07
CA ARG A 190 4.97 -14.38 8.93
C ARG A 190 6.39 -14.14 9.45
N ARG A 191 6.78 -12.87 9.56
CA ARG A 191 8.09 -12.41 10.01
C ARG A 191 8.12 -12.08 11.49
N THR A 192 6.97 -11.79 12.09
CA THR A 192 6.85 -11.25 13.45
C THR A 192 6.31 -12.25 14.45
N PHE A 193 5.44 -13.18 14.04
CA PHE A 193 4.92 -14.22 14.93
C PHE A 193 4.63 -15.52 14.19
N GLU A 194 4.50 -16.63 14.94
CA GLU A 194 4.13 -17.93 14.39
C GLU A 194 2.61 -18.12 14.45
N SER A 195 2.03 -18.60 13.34
CA SER A 195 0.62 -18.94 13.20
C SER A 195 0.47 -20.11 12.23
N GLU A 196 -0.55 -20.95 12.44
CA GLU A 196 -0.89 -22.05 11.52
C GLU A 196 -1.27 -21.51 10.14
N ARG A 197 -2.07 -20.44 10.12
CA ARG A 197 -2.56 -19.78 8.91
C ARG A 197 -2.47 -18.27 9.04
N TYR A 198 -2.35 -17.61 7.90
CA TYR A 198 -2.17 -16.15 7.85
C TYR A 198 -3.28 -15.46 7.07
N GLY A 199 -4.40 -16.13 6.82
CA GLY A 199 -5.58 -15.46 6.25
C GLY A 199 -6.26 -14.58 7.29
N LEU A 200 -6.86 -13.47 6.87
CA LEU A 200 -7.37 -12.44 7.76
C LEU A 200 -8.36 -12.98 8.80
N ALA A 201 -9.36 -13.73 8.36
CA ALA A 201 -10.36 -14.36 9.24
C ALA A 201 -9.70 -15.22 10.34
N TYR A 202 -8.71 -16.04 9.97
CA TYR A 202 -7.99 -16.85 10.95
C TYR A 202 -7.17 -15.98 11.92
N LEU A 203 -6.49 -14.96 11.43
CA LEU A 203 -5.68 -14.07 12.27
C LEU A 203 -6.53 -13.22 13.21
N ILE A 204 -7.75 -12.83 12.79
CA ILE A 204 -8.70 -12.15 13.66
C ILE A 204 -8.99 -12.99 14.89
N ASP A 205 -9.39 -14.25 14.70
CA ASP A 205 -9.68 -15.18 15.79
C ASP A 205 -8.43 -15.49 16.63
N PHE A 206 -7.32 -15.77 15.95
CA PHE A 206 -6.05 -16.15 16.59
C PHE A 206 -5.49 -15.03 17.47
N LEU A 207 -5.62 -13.77 17.06
CA LEU A 207 -5.12 -12.60 17.79
C LEU A 207 -6.16 -12.01 18.76
N GLY A 208 -7.37 -12.57 18.82
CA GLY A 208 -8.46 -12.04 19.64
C GLY A 208 -8.91 -10.63 19.23
N ILE A 209 -8.90 -10.34 17.93
CA ILE A 209 -9.31 -9.04 17.39
C ILE A 209 -10.84 -8.96 17.40
N GLU A 210 -11.39 -8.02 18.16
CA GLU A 210 -12.84 -7.74 18.12
C GLU A 210 -13.25 -7.13 16.78
N THR A 211 -14.30 -7.69 16.18
CA THR A 211 -14.90 -7.26 14.90
C THR A 211 -16.40 -6.99 15.06
N ALA A 212 -16.92 -6.02 14.30
CA ALA A 212 -18.35 -5.71 14.27
C ALA A 212 -19.10 -6.47 13.16
N THR A 213 -18.44 -6.72 12.02
CA THR A 213 -19.02 -7.38 10.83
C THR A 213 -17.91 -7.94 9.94
N HIS A 214 -17.94 -9.23 9.61
CA HIS A 214 -17.00 -9.84 8.66
C HIS A 214 -17.42 -9.57 7.20
N HIS A 215 -16.45 -9.52 6.28
CA HIS A 215 -16.66 -9.39 4.82
C HIS A 215 -17.24 -8.04 4.35
N ARG A 216 -16.84 -6.96 5.02
CA ARG A 216 -17.05 -5.59 4.54
C ARG A 216 -15.71 -4.91 4.47
N ALA A 217 -15.44 -4.24 3.34
CA ALA A 217 -14.11 -3.72 3.05
C ALA A 217 -13.56 -2.84 4.19
N TYR A 218 -14.38 -1.96 4.76
CA TYR A 218 -13.93 -1.11 5.88
C TYR A 218 -13.55 -1.91 7.13
N SER A 219 -14.35 -2.91 7.48
CA SER A 219 -14.09 -3.77 8.64
C SER A 219 -12.82 -4.59 8.47
N ASP A 220 -12.61 -5.12 7.27
CA ASP A 220 -11.42 -5.92 6.93
C ASP A 220 -10.15 -5.04 6.89
N ALA A 221 -10.25 -3.80 6.42
CA ALA A 221 -9.17 -2.81 6.52
C ALA A 221 -8.79 -2.49 7.99
N VAL A 222 -9.77 -2.32 8.88
CA VAL A 222 -9.54 -2.13 10.33
C VAL A 222 -8.88 -3.37 10.94
N CYS A 223 -9.32 -4.56 10.59
CA CYS A 223 -8.72 -5.81 11.08
C CYS A 223 -7.28 -5.97 10.58
N ALA A 224 -7.02 -5.66 9.31
CA ALA A 224 -5.67 -5.66 8.76
C ALA A 224 -4.75 -4.64 9.46
N ALA A 225 -5.28 -3.49 9.86
CA ALA A 225 -4.55 -2.50 10.65
C ALA A 225 -4.16 -3.05 12.03
N LYS A 226 -5.08 -3.75 12.72
CA LYS A 226 -4.79 -4.41 14.00
C LYS A 226 -3.78 -5.56 13.85
N VAL A 227 -3.83 -6.34 12.76
CA VAL A 227 -2.81 -7.35 12.46
C VAL A 227 -1.43 -6.69 12.28
N MET A 228 -1.36 -5.57 11.56
CA MET A 228 -0.13 -4.80 11.39
C MET A 228 0.40 -4.27 12.73
N GLU A 229 -0.46 -3.73 13.57
CA GLU A 229 -0.13 -3.27 14.93
C GLU A 229 0.47 -4.40 15.77
N LYS A 230 -0.17 -5.58 15.80
CA LYS A 230 0.35 -6.77 16.49
C LYS A 230 1.68 -7.26 15.94
N SER A 231 1.88 -7.12 14.64
CA SER A 231 3.18 -7.38 14.04
C SER A 231 4.28 -6.42 14.54
N PHE A 232 3.96 -5.14 14.76
CA PHE A 232 4.94 -4.15 15.23
C PHE A 232 5.50 -4.47 16.62
N GLU A 233 4.69 -5.09 17.49
CA GLU A 233 5.11 -5.52 18.84
C GLU A 233 6.30 -6.52 18.82
N ASN A 234 6.52 -7.22 17.70
CA ASN A 234 7.52 -8.27 17.56
C ASN A 234 8.59 -7.94 16.50
N LEU A 235 8.79 -6.65 16.18
CA LEU A 235 9.85 -6.21 15.29
C LEU A 235 11.23 -6.34 15.96
N PRO A 236 12.28 -6.71 15.19
CA PRO A 236 13.63 -6.70 15.72
C PRO A 236 14.15 -5.26 15.89
N GLU A 237 15.06 -5.06 16.84
CA GLU A 237 15.58 -3.74 17.24
C GLU A 237 16.23 -2.92 16.10
N TYR A 238 16.73 -3.59 15.05
CA TYR A 238 17.33 -2.90 13.91
C TYR A 238 16.29 -2.22 12.99
N VAL A 239 15.01 -2.58 13.08
CA VAL A 239 13.95 -1.94 12.29
C VAL A 239 13.61 -0.62 12.96
N LYS A 240 14.13 0.48 12.41
CA LYS A 240 13.92 1.83 12.96
C LYS A 240 13.14 2.71 12.01
N THR A 241 13.46 2.64 10.73
CA THR A 241 12.84 3.47 9.68
C THR A 241 11.75 2.71 8.96
N THR A 242 10.89 3.44 8.25
CA THR A 242 9.88 2.84 7.37
C THR A 242 10.53 1.99 6.28
N ASP A 243 11.67 2.42 5.74
CA ASP A 243 12.39 1.61 4.74
C ASP A 243 12.91 0.29 5.33
N ASP A 244 13.41 0.30 6.57
CA ASP A 244 13.81 -0.94 7.27
C ASP A 244 12.62 -1.90 7.42
N LEU A 245 11.44 -1.39 7.80
CA LEU A 245 10.22 -2.18 7.94
C LEU A 245 9.82 -2.83 6.60
N LEU A 246 9.83 -2.04 5.53
CA LEU A 246 9.47 -2.51 4.18
C LEU A 246 10.45 -3.58 3.67
N GLN A 247 11.74 -3.42 3.95
CA GLN A 247 12.76 -4.42 3.63
C GLN A 247 12.63 -5.68 4.51
N PHE A 248 12.35 -5.50 5.81
CA PHE A 248 12.14 -6.58 6.76
C PHE A 248 11.00 -7.49 6.30
N ALA A 249 9.83 -6.93 5.97
CA ALA A 249 8.65 -7.67 5.54
C ALA A 249 8.89 -8.49 4.26
N LYS A 250 9.62 -7.93 3.28
CA LYS A 250 9.88 -8.60 1.99
C LYS A 250 11.01 -9.63 2.03
N SER A 251 11.89 -9.56 3.02
CA SER A 251 13.06 -10.45 3.04
C SER A 251 12.67 -11.89 3.39
N SER A 252 13.25 -12.86 2.68
CA SER A 252 12.99 -14.28 2.95
C SER A 252 13.53 -14.69 4.33
N LYS A 253 12.91 -15.70 4.97
CA LYS A 253 13.43 -16.30 6.23
C LYS A 253 14.89 -16.76 6.10
N LYS A 254 15.33 -17.17 4.90
CA LYS A 254 16.71 -17.60 4.61
C LYS A 254 17.73 -16.47 4.75
N ALA A 255 17.37 -15.23 4.38
CA ALA A 255 18.24 -14.07 4.53
C ALA A 255 18.49 -13.66 6.01
N ARG A 256 17.65 -14.15 6.95
CA ARG A 256 17.81 -13.93 8.39
C ARG A 256 18.88 -14.82 9.01
N ARG A 257 18.95 -16.11 8.60
CA ARG A 257 19.99 -17.03 9.08
C ARG A 257 21.39 -16.50 8.75
N ILE A 258 21.58 -16.06 7.50
CA ILE A 258 22.87 -15.54 7.03
C ILE A 258 23.28 -14.25 7.78
N ARG A 259 22.33 -13.34 8.05
CA ARG A 259 22.63 -12.11 8.81
C ARG A 259 22.92 -12.36 10.28
N ASN A 260 22.25 -13.33 10.90
CA ASN A 260 22.50 -13.69 12.30
C ASN A 260 23.77 -14.53 12.47
N GLU A 261 24.16 -15.32 11.46
CA GLU A 261 25.41 -16.08 11.46
C GLU A 261 26.64 -15.22 11.11
N GLY A 262 26.46 -14.11 10.39
CA GLY A 262 27.51 -13.14 10.06
C GLY A 262 27.71 -12.00 11.06
N ALA A 263 26.95 -11.99 12.17
CA ALA A 263 27.02 -11.00 13.24
C ALA A 263 27.57 -11.59 14.56
N LEU A 264 28.22 -12.76 14.51
CA LEU A 264 28.93 -13.42 15.60
C LEU A 264 30.44 -13.37 15.38
#